data_AF-A0AAC9YKV3-F1
#
_entry.id   AF-A0AAC9YKV3-F1
#
_cell.length_a   1.000
_cell.length_b   1.000
_cell.length_c   1.000
_cell.angle_alpha   90.00
_cell.angle_beta   90.00
_cell.angle_gamma   90.00
#
_symmetry.space_group_name_H-M   'P 1'
#
loop_
_entity.id
_entity.type
_entity.pdbx_description
1 polymer ?
#
loop_
_entity_poly.entity_id
_entity_poly.type
_entity_poly.pdbx_seq_one_letter_code
_entity_poly.pdbx_strand_id
1 'polypeptide(L)'
;MPSEQAPPPPKSAPGWYPDPAGVGHGLQRYFDGTNWTSEWAFATEPPQKGVSGKVALALSVLTVLVLLVIVGKSWGFGDRNDSQPSSGGTTTAGPSTPAEAAPSTPAGPKKPDGVTFTTAAGPDGELVDARFAIRDNYTELLIKDGARLDTIDILRYARATYPDAAAVNVQGTFPMTDPYGNTSTQVAIDLTYSRATLNKINFDGVTKNSIWEIRDSGSILPAFQP
;
A
#
# COMPACT_ATOMS: atom_id res chain seq x y z
N MET A 1 22.28 -49.77 -13.30
CA MET A 1 21.24 -49.20 -12.41
C MET A 1 21.09 -47.74 -12.77
N PRO A 2 19.95 -47.29 -13.33
CA PRO A 2 19.69 -45.85 -13.50
C PRO A 2 19.52 -45.23 -12.11
N SER A 3 20.22 -44.13 -11.85
CA SER A 3 20.13 -43.37 -10.60
C SER A 3 18.71 -42.82 -10.44
N GLU A 4 18.01 -43.21 -9.39
CA GLU A 4 16.73 -42.66 -9.02
C GLU A 4 16.95 -41.23 -8.51
N GLN A 5 16.69 -40.25 -9.39
CA GLN A 5 16.80 -38.84 -9.05
C GLN A 5 15.65 -38.50 -8.10
N ALA A 6 16.00 -38.16 -6.86
CA ALA A 6 15.03 -37.66 -5.89
C ALA A 6 14.27 -36.47 -6.50
N PRO A 7 12.93 -36.41 -6.35
CA PRO A 7 12.16 -35.30 -6.88
C PRO A 7 12.68 -33.98 -6.30
N PRO A 8 12.74 -32.90 -7.10
CA PRO A 8 13.16 -31.60 -6.58
C PRO A 8 12.24 -31.20 -5.41
N PRO A 9 12.78 -30.48 -4.40
CA PRO A 9 11.95 -30.01 -3.30
C PRO A 9 10.76 -29.20 -3.84
N PRO A 10 9.57 -29.31 -3.23
CA PRO A 10 8.40 -28.59 -3.69
C PRO A 10 8.73 -27.10 -3.74
N LYS A 11 8.66 -26.49 -4.93
CA LYS A 11 8.72 -25.03 -5.07
C LYS A 11 7.49 -24.48 -4.37
N SER A 12 7.69 -23.69 -3.32
CA SER A 12 6.60 -22.96 -2.68
C SER A 12 5.89 -22.13 -3.73
N ALA A 13 4.57 -22.29 -3.86
CA ALA A 13 3.78 -21.48 -4.79
C ALA A 13 3.82 -20.00 -4.35
N PRO A 14 3.69 -19.04 -5.27
CA PRO A 14 3.59 -17.64 -4.88
C PRO A 14 2.43 -17.42 -3.91
N GLY A 15 2.63 -16.67 -2.83
CA GLY A 15 1.62 -16.53 -1.79
C GLY A 15 2.14 -15.88 -0.51
N TRP A 16 1.22 -15.65 0.42
CA TRP A 16 1.54 -15.16 1.76
C TRP A 16 1.98 -16.32 2.65
N TYR A 17 3.15 -16.19 3.27
CA TYR A 17 3.70 -17.21 4.16
C TYR A 17 4.20 -16.57 5.46
N PRO A 18 4.19 -17.28 6.59
CA PRO A 18 4.82 -16.81 7.83
C PRO A 18 6.29 -16.44 7.57
N ASP A 19 6.71 -15.28 8.05
CA ASP A 19 8.08 -14.79 7.80
C ASP A 19 9.12 -15.70 8.50
N PRO A 20 10.08 -16.31 7.75
CA PRO A 20 11.07 -17.22 8.30
C PRO A 20 12.06 -16.55 9.27
N ALA A 21 12.10 -15.21 9.33
CA ALA A 21 12.90 -14.48 10.31
C ALA A 21 12.32 -14.48 11.74
N GLY A 22 11.14 -15.08 11.97
CA GLY A 22 10.62 -15.35 13.31
C GLY A 22 10.07 -14.13 14.06
N VAL A 23 9.64 -13.08 13.36
CA VAL A 23 8.91 -11.95 13.95
C VAL A 23 7.45 -12.37 14.18
N GLY A 24 7.11 -12.59 15.45
CA GLY A 24 5.92 -13.27 15.92
C GLY A 24 4.58 -12.62 15.58
N HIS A 25 3.51 -13.32 15.98
CA HIS A 25 2.11 -12.84 16.01
C HIS A 25 1.41 -12.63 14.65
N GLY A 26 1.69 -13.51 13.68
CA GLY A 26 0.85 -13.65 12.48
C GLY A 26 1.22 -12.75 11.32
N LEU A 27 2.40 -12.13 11.33
CA LEU A 27 2.92 -11.41 10.17
C LEU A 27 3.34 -12.41 9.08
N GLN A 28 2.75 -12.24 7.90
CA GLN A 28 3.06 -12.95 6.68
C GLN A 28 3.83 -12.04 5.72
N ARG A 29 4.75 -12.63 4.98
CA ARG A 29 5.51 -11.98 3.92
C ARG A 29 5.15 -12.65 2.59
N TYR A 30 5.02 -11.88 1.52
CA TYR A 30 4.70 -12.46 0.22
C TYR A 30 5.95 -13.12 -0.39
N PHE A 31 5.81 -14.36 -0.84
CA PHE A 31 6.81 -15.10 -1.62
C PHE A 31 6.36 -15.14 -3.07
N ASP A 32 7.20 -14.76 -4.02
CA ASP A 32 6.85 -14.68 -5.45
C ASP A 32 7.06 -16.02 -6.21
N GLY A 33 7.38 -17.09 -5.49
CA GLY A 33 7.74 -18.40 -6.06
C GLY A 33 9.25 -18.63 -6.19
N THR A 34 10.07 -17.58 -6.09
CA THR A 34 11.54 -17.66 -6.14
C THR A 34 12.21 -16.90 -4.99
N ASN A 35 11.69 -15.72 -4.61
CA ASN A 35 12.22 -14.84 -3.57
C ASN A 35 11.10 -14.32 -2.66
N TRP A 36 11.48 -13.92 -1.45
CA TRP A 36 10.61 -13.16 -0.56
C TRP A 36 10.57 -11.69 -1.00
N THR A 37 9.38 -11.13 -1.18
CA THR A 37 9.20 -9.73 -1.57
C THR A 37 9.26 -8.80 -0.35
N SER A 38 9.19 -7.49 -0.55
CA SER A 38 9.08 -6.52 0.55
C SER A 38 7.64 -6.28 1.01
N GLU A 39 6.69 -7.12 0.60
CA GLU A 39 5.28 -6.98 0.95
C GLU A 39 4.96 -7.80 2.21
N TRP A 40 4.17 -7.19 3.09
CA TRP A 40 3.81 -7.73 4.40
C TRP A 40 2.31 -7.62 4.62
N ALA A 41 1.72 -8.63 5.25
CA ALA A 41 0.33 -8.64 5.65
C ALA A 41 0.18 -9.44 6.95
N PHE A 42 -0.84 -9.17 7.76
CA PHE A 42 -1.18 -10.11 8.82
C PHE A 42 -1.97 -11.28 8.25
N ALA A 43 -1.87 -12.44 8.90
CA ALA A 43 -2.79 -13.54 8.71
C ALA A 43 -4.20 -13.08 9.07
N THR A 44 -4.95 -12.63 8.06
CA THR A 44 -6.39 -12.70 8.13
C THR A 44 -6.72 -14.18 8.30
N GLU A 45 -7.42 -14.53 9.38
CA GLU A 45 -7.95 -15.88 9.53
C GLU A 45 -8.60 -16.28 8.20
N PRO A 46 -8.21 -17.42 7.60
CA PRO A 46 -8.98 -17.92 6.47
C PRO A 46 -10.41 -18.11 6.97
N PRO A 47 -11.44 -17.63 6.23
CA PRO A 47 -12.82 -17.86 6.64
C PRO A 47 -12.99 -19.35 6.89
N GLN A 48 -13.42 -19.71 8.12
CA GLN A 48 -13.48 -21.09 8.56
C GLN A 48 -14.19 -21.93 7.50
N LYS A 49 -13.44 -22.87 6.93
CA LYS A 49 -13.97 -23.84 5.98
C LYS A 49 -14.59 -24.99 6.77
N GLY A 50 -15.91 -24.91 6.95
CA GLY A 50 -16.79 -25.99 7.41
C GLY A 50 -18.21 -25.43 7.45
N VAL A 51 -19.26 -26.01 6.89
CA VAL A 51 -19.56 -27.39 6.51
C VAL A 51 -20.52 -27.35 5.31
N SER A 52 -20.44 -28.35 4.45
CA SER A 52 -21.34 -28.63 3.34
C SER A 52 -22.83 -28.59 3.73
N GLY A 53 -23.64 -27.82 3.01
CA GLY A 53 -25.10 -27.89 3.09
C GLY A 53 -25.77 -26.84 2.22
N LYS A 54 -26.27 -27.23 1.05
CA LYS A 54 -27.11 -26.42 0.17
C LYS A 54 -28.28 -25.79 0.94
N VAL A 55 -28.37 -24.46 1.08
CA VAL A 55 -29.64 -23.70 1.00
C VAL A 55 -29.39 -22.24 0.55
N ALA A 56 -30.09 -21.89 -0.53
CA ALA A 56 -30.48 -20.61 -1.12
C ALA A 56 -30.11 -19.25 -0.45
N LEU A 57 -29.33 -18.46 -1.19
CA LEU A 57 -29.78 -17.28 -1.95
C LEU A 57 -30.90 -16.43 -1.32
N ALA A 58 -30.54 -15.32 -0.68
CA ALA A 58 -31.36 -14.10 -0.61
C ALA A 58 -30.51 -12.91 -0.15
N LEU A 59 -30.78 -11.72 -0.72
CA LEU A 59 -30.16 -10.40 -0.46
C LEU A 59 -29.01 -9.97 -1.40
N SER A 60 -29.24 -10.07 -2.72
CA SER A 60 -28.47 -9.32 -3.73
C SER A 60 -29.34 -8.49 -4.70
N VAL A 61 -30.60 -8.20 -4.35
CA VAL A 61 -31.58 -7.57 -5.27
C VAL A 61 -31.98 -6.13 -4.88
N LEU A 62 -31.39 -5.52 -3.85
CA LEU A 62 -31.79 -4.15 -3.45
C LEU A 62 -30.84 -3.02 -3.89
N THR A 63 -29.63 -3.30 -4.36
CA THR A 63 -28.66 -2.27 -4.79
C THR A 63 -28.69 -1.95 -6.29
N VAL A 64 -29.26 -2.83 -7.12
CA VAL A 64 -29.34 -2.62 -8.59
C VAL A 64 -30.60 -1.83 -9.00
N LEU A 65 -31.65 -1.79 -8.17
CA LEU A 65 -32.91 -1.11 -8.52
C LEU A 65 -32.89 0.42 -8.26
N VAL A 66 -31.98 0.93 -7.42
CA VAL A 66 -31.86 2.39 -7.14
C VAL A 66 -30.96 3.10 -8.17
N LEU A 67 -30.07 2.38 -8.86
CA LEU A 67 -29.19 2.93 -9.89
C LEU A 67 -29.84 3.06 -11.28
N LEU A 68 -31.02 2.46 -11.50
CA LEU A 68 -31.74 2.49 -12.79
C LEU A 68 -32.81 3.60 -12.91
N VAL A 69 -33.04 4.40 -11.87
CA VAL A 69 -34.10 5.44 -11.88
C VAL A 69 -33.57 6.86 -12.14
N ILE A 70 -32.25 7.11 -12.15
CA ILE A 70 -31.70 8.48 -12.24
C ILE A 70 -31.28 8.91 -13.66
N VAL A 71 -31.16 8.02 -14.65
CA VAL A 71 -30.80 8.41 -16.03
C VAL A 71 -31.94 8.08 -17.00
N GLY A 72 -33.05 8.79 -16.81
CA GLY A 72 -34.22 8.74 -17.67
C GLY A 72 -34.78 10.13 -17.95
N LYS A 73 -34.07 10.95 -18.74
CA LYS A 73 -34.69 11.99 -19.58
C LYS A 73 -33.71 12.61 -20.61
N SER A 74 -33.80 12.06 -21.82
CA SER A 74 -33.89 12.75 -23.13
C SER A 74 -32.90 13.87 -23.47
N TRP A 75 -31.99 13.60 -24.41
CA TRP A 75 -32.01 14.00 -25.84
C TRP A 75 -30.89 13.19 -26.52
N GLY A 76 -30.96 12.62 -27.72
CA GLY A 76 -31.85 12.77 -28.86
C GLY A 76 -31.01 12.46 -30.11
N PHE A 77 -31.17 11.25 -30.65
CA PHE A 77 -30.88 10.69 -31.99
C PHE A 77 -30.08 11.47 -33.05
N GLY A 78 -29.25 10.73 -33.78
CA GLY A 78 -28.94 10.99 -35.20
C GLY A 78 -27.83 10.11 -35.80
N ASP A 79 -28.20 8.92 -36.28
CA ASP A 79 -27.36 7.96 -37.05
C ASP A 79 -27.21 8.32 -38.55
N ARG A 80 -26.21 7.64 -39.17
CA ARG A 80 -25.95 7.38 -40.62
C ARG A 80 -25.03 8.40 -41.31
N ASN A 81 -24.05 8.02 -42.15
CA ASN A 81 -23.80 6.75 -42.86
C ASN A 81 -22.32 6.67 -43.32
N ASP A 82 -21.84 5.45 -43.55
CA ASP A 82 -20.53 5.08 -44.08
C ASP A 82 -20.16 5.68 -45.45
N SER A 83 -18.86 5.87 -45.71
CA SER A 83 -18.21 5.62 -47.01
C SER A 83 -16.68 5.64 -46.88
N GLN A 84 -16.06 4.48 -47.03
CA GLN A 84 -14.66 4.24 -47.40
C GLN A 84 -14.59 4.13 -48.95
N PRO A 85 -13.54 4.58 -49.70
CA PRO A 85 -12.34 3.76 -49.97
C PRO A 85 -10.98 4.46 -50.17
N SER A 86 -9.96 3.82 -49.58
CA SER A 86 -8.66 3.35 -50.11
C SER A 86 -7.74 4.18 -51.03
N SER A 87 -6.44 4.06 -50.65
CA SER A 87 -5.23 3.78 -51.45
C SER A 87 -4.27 4.92 -51.80
N GLY A 88 -3.01 4.73 -51.38
CA GLY A 88 -1.85 4.87 -52.26
C GLY A 88 -0.64 5.68 -51.75
N GLY A 89 0.51 5.02 -51.59
CA GLY A 89 1.78 5.55 -52.15
C GLY A 89 2.88 6.08 -51.23
N THR A 90 3.81 5.19 -50.85
CA THR A 90 5.30 5.30 -50.89
C THR A 90 6.08 6.52 -50.36
N THR A 91 6.90 6.22 -49.34
CA THR A 91 8.34 6.51 -49.15
C THR A 91 8.89 7.93 -49.35
N THR A 92 9.48 8.49 -48.29
CA THR A 92 10.85 9.08 -48.32
C THR A 92 11.41 9.10 -46.89
N ALA A 93 12.54 8.41 -46.71
CA ALA A 93 13.37 8.50 -45.52
C ALA A 93 14.12 9.84 -45.51
N GLY A 94 14.12 10.52 -44.37
CA GLY A 94 14.91 11.72 -44.08
C GLY A 94 15.65 11.55 -42.74
N PRO A 95 16.85 12.13 -42.59
CA PRO A 95 17.96 11.56 -41.84
C PRO A 95 17.84 11.66 -40.31
N SER A 96 18.34 10.61 -39.65
CA SER A 96 18.49 10.49 -38.21
C SER A 96 19.45 11.55 -37.66
N THR A 97 18.90 12.52 -36.94
CA THR A 97 19.65 13.27 -35.92
C THR A 97 20.09 12.28 -34.84
N PRO A 98 21.38 12.24 -34.43
CA PRO A 98 21.79 11.47 -33.28
C PRO A 98 21.01 11.96 -32.05
N ALA A 99 20.21 11.07 -31.48
CA ALA A 99 19.60 11.28 -30.18
C ALA A 99 20.72 11.45 -29.16
N GLU A 100 20.99 12.69 -28.79
CA GLU A 100 21.75 13.06 -27.62
C GLU A 100 21.11 12.32 -26.44
N ALA A 101 21.88 11.41 -25.84
CA ALA A 101 21.44 10.61 -24.71
C ALA A 101 21.01 11.56 -23.59
N ALA A 102 19.69 11.65 -23.37
CA ALA A 102 19.13 12.41 -22.27
C ALA A 102 19.82 11.95 -20.97
N PRO A 103 20.32 12.88 -20.15
CA PRO A 103 20.88 12.53 -18.85
C PRO A 103 19.83 11.75 -18.06
N SER A 104 20.24 10.60 -17.53
CA SER A 104 19.37 9.73 -16.73
C SER A 104 18.76 10.55 -15.59
N THR A 105 17.44 10.75 -15.65
CA THR A 105 16.67 11.29 -14.52
C THR A 105 17.09 10.53 -13.27
N PRO A 106 17.49 11.20 -12.17
CA PRO A 106 17.80 10.52 -10.92
C PRO A 106 16.66 9.57 -10.57
N ALA A 107 17.00 8.32 -10.22
CA ALA A 107 16.01 7.40 -9.68
C ALA A 107 15.27 8.13 -8.54
N GLY A 108 13.95 8.20 -8.64
CA GLY A 108 13.12 8.84 -7.61
C GLY A 108 13.40 8.24 -6.23
N PRO A 109 12.97 8.92 -5.16
CA PRO A 109 13.19 8.43 -3.80
C PRO A 109 12.67 6.99 -3.67
N LYS A 110 13.45 6.09 -3.05
CA LYS A 110 13.02 4.70 -2.84
C LYS A 110 11.82 4.70 -1.90
N LYS A 111 10.69 4.14 -2.36
CA LYS A 111 9.50 3.94 -1.54
C LYS A 111 9.80 3.02 -0.34
N PRO A 112 9.40 3.39 0.88
CA PRO A 112 9.51 2.53 2.05
C PRO A 112 8.77 1.20 1.86
N ASP A 113 9.41 0.11 2.26
CA ASP A 113 8.89 -1.24 2.18
C ASP A 113 7.65 -1.41 3.09
N GLY A 114 6.62 -2.14 2.64
CA GLY A 114 5.41 -2.39 3.44
C GLY A 114 4.47 -1.19 3.66
N VAL A 115 4.71 -0.04 3.01
CA VAL A 115 3.87 1.16 3.15
C VAL A 115 2.95 1.35 1.95
N THR A 116 1.68 1.60 2.21
CA THR A 116 0.69 2.00 1.19
C THR A 116 0.46 3.50 1.27
N PHE A 117 0.61 4.20 0.15
CA PHE A 117 0.30 5.64 0.05
C PHE A 117 -0.96 5.81 -0.79
N THR A 118 -1.89 6.61 -0.29
CA THR A 118 -3.09 7.03 -1.02
C THR A 118 -3.26 8.54 -0.92
N THR A 119 -3.75 9.14 -1.99
CA THR A 119 -4.05 10.56 -2.07
C THR A 119 -5.55 10.77 -1.92
N ALA A 120 -5.95 11.79 -1.16
CA ALA A 120 -7.32 12.28 -1.09
C ALA A 120 -7.37 13.81 -1.23
N ALA A 121 -8.46 14.36 -1.74
CA ALA A 121 -8.67 15.80 -1.74
C ALA A 121 -9.14 16.26 -0.34
N GLY A 122 -8.40 17.19 0.26
CA GLY A 122 -8.76 17.85 1.52
C GLY A 122 -9.19 19.30 1.32
N PRO A 123 -9.78 19.94 2.34
CA PRO A 123 -10.21 21.34 2.28
C PRO A 123 -9.05 22.31 2.02
N ASP A 124 -7.85 21.97 2.50
CA ASP A 124 -6.64 22.80 2.41
C ASP A 124 -5.67 22.33 1.31
N GLY A 125 -6.09 21.36 0.48
CA GLY A 125 -5.29 20.75 -0.58
C GLY A 125 -5.19 19.23 -0.46
N GLU A 126 -4.30 18.63 -1.24
CA GLU A 126 -4.11 17.19 -1.30
C GLU A 126 -3.62 16.63 0.04
N LEU A 127 -4.27 15.59 0.55
CA LEU A 127 -3.86 14.84 1.74
C LEU A 127 -3.24 13.51 1.29
N VAL A 128 -2.08 13.20 1.86
CA VAL A 128 -1.40 11.93 1.61
C VAL A 128 -1.54 11.05 2.84
N ASP A 129 -2.29 9.96 2.71
CA ASP A 129 -2.41 8.92 3.72
C ASP A 129 -1.35 7.84 3.49
N ALA A 130 -0.46 7.65 4.46
CA ALA A 130 0.54 6.60 4.49
C ALA A 130 0.16 5.56 5.55
N ARG A 131 -0.05 4.32 5.15
CA ARG A 131 -0.44 3.20 6.03
C ARG A 131 0.60 2.12 6.03
N PHE A 132 0.97 1.64 7.22
CA PHE A 132 1.92 0.54 7.38
C PHE A 132 1.54 -0.37 8.56
N ALA A 133 2.01 -1.62 8.51
CA ALA A 133 1.95 -2.52 9.65
C ALA A 133 3.18 -2.31 10.54
N ILE A 134 2.95 -2.01 11.81
CA ILE A 134 4.04 -1.95 12.79
C ILE A 134 4.54 -3.38 13.02
N ARG A 135 5.84 -3.56 12.84
CA ARG A 135 6.50 -4.85 13.01
C ARG A 135 6.54 -5.23 14.47
N ASP A 136 6.08 -6.45 14.75
CA ASP A 136 6.26 -7.08 16.05
C ASP A 136 7.69 -7.59 16.17
N ASN A 137 8.46 -6.96 17.05
CA ASN A 137 9.89 -7.21 17.22
C ASN A 137 10.14 -7.72 18.64
N TYR A 138 11.30 -8.32 18.89
CA TYR A 138 11.58 -9.08 20.12
C TYR A 138 11.33 -8.35 21.46
N THR A 139 11.30 -7.01 21.48
CA THR A 139 11.01 -6.23 22.70
C THR A 139 10.11 -5.04 22.36
N GLU A 140 9.31 -4.59 23.33
CA GLU A 140 8.47 -3.39 23.20
C GLU A 140 9.25 -2.16 22.73
N LEU A 141 10.47 -1.98 23.24
CA LEU A 141 11.34 -0.86 22.85
C LEU A 141 11.68 -0.93 21.36
N LEU A 142 12.01 -2.11 20.84
CA LEU A 142 12.36 -2.30 19.44
C LEU A 142 11.15 -2.13 18.52
N ILE A 143 9.95 -2.51 18.98
CA ILE A 143 8.69 -2.26 18.25
C ILE A 143 8.47 -0.75 18.10
N LYS A 144 8.54 0.00 19.21
CA LYS A 144 8.38 1.46 19.22
C LYS A 144 9.45 2.16 18.39
N ASP A 145 10.71 1.75 18.56
CA ASP A 145 11.84 2.30 17.80
C ASP A 145 11.70 2.05 16.31
N GLY A 146 11.32 0.83 15.91
CA GLY A 146 11.07 0.48 14.52
C GLY A 146 9.97 1.35 13.91
N ALA A 147 8.81 1.46 14.58
CA ALA A 147 7.71 2.29 14.11
C ALA A 147 8.09 3.77 13.96
N ARG A 148 8.93 4.30 14.87
CA ARG A 148 9.43 5.69 14.81
C ARG A 148 10.39 5.91 13.63
N LEU A 149 11.28 4.94 13.37
CA LEU A 149 12.16 4.97 12.20
C LEU A 149 11.36 4.86 10.89
N ASP A 150 10.40 3.94 10.83
CA ASP A 150 9.52 3.77 9.67
C ASP A 150 8.73 5.08 9.42
N THR A 151 8.28 5.77 10.47
CA THR A 151 7.65 7.10 10.34
C THR A 151 8.61 8.13 9.70
N ILE A 152 9.88 8.18 10.09
CA ILE A 152 10.86 9.10 9.51
C ILE A 152 11.03 8.82 8.00
N ASP A 153 11.17 7.55 7.62
CA ASP A 153 11.34 7.15 6.22
C ASP A 153 10.10 7.45 5.38
N ILE A 154 8.91 7.20 5.94
CA ILE A 154 7.61 7.55 5.32
C ILE A 154 7.53 9.05 5.04
N LEU A 155 7.81 9.89 6.03
CA LEU A 155 7.70 11.33 5.90
C LEU A 155 8.76 11.90 4.94
N ARG A 156 9.98 11.34 4.96
CA ARG A 156 11.06 11.69 4.03
C ARG A 156 10.64 11.38 2.59
N TYR A 157 10.11 10.18 2.35
CA TYR A 157 9.61 9.77 1.04
C TYR A 157 8.42 10.63 0.59
N ALA A 158 7.47 10.87 1.48
CA ALA A 158 6.26 11.63 1.17
C ALA A 158 6.60 13.08 0.79
N ARG A 159 7.53 13.72 1.52
CA ARG A 159 8.00 15.07 1.18
C ARG A 159 8.64 15.16 -0.20
N ALA A 160 9.41 14.14 -0.59
CA ALA A 160 10.09 14.11 -1.89
C ALA A 160 9.13 13.76 -3.04
N THR A 161 8.11 12.93 -2.78
CA THR A 161 7.19 12.40 -3.81
C THR A 161 5.94 13.28 -4.00
N TYR A 162 5.46 13.90 -2.91
CA TYR A 162 4.25 14.72 -2.86
C TYR A 162 4.57 16.11 -2.28
N PRO A 163 5.39 16.92 -2.97
CA PRO A 163 5.82 18.23 -2.47
C PRO A 163 4.65 19.21 -2.26
N ASP A 164 3.55 19.00 -3.00
CA ASP A 164 2.33 19.80 -2.96
C ASP A 164 1.23 19.20 -2.07
N ALA A 165 1.53 18.19 -1.25
CA ALA A 165 0.60 17.70 -0.24
C ALA A 165 0.40 18.74 0.86
N ALA A 166 -0.84 19.07 1.21
CA ALA A 166 -1.17 19.95 2.33
C ALA A 166 -0.77 19.34 3.68
N ALA A 167 -0.95 18.03 3.82
CA ALA A 167 -0.49 17.25 4.97
C ALA A 167 -0.23 15.79 4.59
N VAL A 168 0.57 15.12 5.40
CA VAL A 168 0.78 13.68 5.37
C VAL A 168 0.24 13.10 6.67
N ASN A 169 -0.68 12.15 6.55
CA ASN A 169 -1.19 11.37 7.67
C ASN A 169 -0.54 9.99 7.69
N VAL A 170 0.06 9.60 8.82
CA VAL A 170 0.78 8.34 8.97
C VAL A 170 0.03 7.45 9.95
N GLN A 171 -0.43 6.30 9.47
CA GLN A 171 -1.14 5.29 10.27
C GLN A 171 -0.34 4.00 10.36
N GLY A 172 -0.05 3.60 11.60
CA GLY A 172 0.59 2.32 11.91
C GLY A 172 -0.40 1.40 12.61
N THR A 173 -0.58 0.18 12.09
CA THR A 173 -1.43 -0.83 12.72
C THR A 173 -0.63 -1.86 13.51
N PHE A 174 -1.19 -2.37 14.60
CA PHE A 174 -0.53 -3.38 15.43
C PHE A 174 -1.55 -4.41 15.95
N PRO A 175 -1.23 -5.72 15.96
CA PRO A 175 -2.07 -6.74 16.55
C PRO A 175 -2.07 -6.60 18.08
N MET A 176 -3.25 -6.60 18.68
CA MET A 176 -3.39 -6.55 20.13
C MET A 176 -4.18 -7.75 20.61
N THR A 177 -3.66 -8.41 21.64
CA THR A 177 -4.30 -9.55 22.30
C THR A 177 -5.05 -9.07 23.53
N ASP A 178 -6.35 -9.36 23.61
CA ASP A 178 -7.17 -9.04 24.78
C ASP A 178 -6.88 -10.00 25.97
N PRO A 179 -7.40 -9.73 27.18
CA PRO A 179 -7.19 -10.61 28.34
C PRO A 179 -7.74 -12.04 28.18
N TYR A 180 -8.59 -12.27 27.18
CA TYR A 180 -9.16 -13.57 26.85
C TYR A 180 -8.35 -14.31 25.77
N GLY A 181 -7.29 -13.69 25.23
CA GLY A 181 -6.42 -14.29 24.22
C GLY A 181 -6.84 -14.00 22.77
N ASN A 182 -7.88 -13.19 22.52
CA ASN A 182 -8.28 -12.87 21.14
C ASN A 182 -7.38 -11.77 20.58
N THR A 183 -6.87 -11.96 19.37
CA THR A 183 -6.01 -10.99 18.70
C THR A 183 -6.78 -10.24 17.62
N SER A 184 -6.70 -8.92 17.62
CA SER A 184 -7.25 -8.07 16.55
C SER A 184 -6.29 -6.96 16.19
N THR A 185 -6.23 -6.61 14.91
CA THR A 185 -5.39 -5.52 14.40
C THR A 185 -6.07 -4.17 14.63
N GLN A 186 -5.39 -3.26 15.32
CA GLN A 186 -5.89 -1.92 15.61
C GLN A 186 -4.93 -0.85 15.08
N VAL A 187 -5.42 0.37 14.88
CA VAL A 187 -4.57 1.53 14.58
C VAL A 187 -3.87 1.94 15.87
N ALA A 188 -2.56 1.70 15.94
CA ALA A 188 -1.73 1.99 17.09
C ALA A 188 -1.23 3.43 17.11
N ILE A 189 -0.98 3.99 15.93
CA ILE A 189 -0.62 5.39 15.74
C ILE A 189 -1.39 5.96 14.55
N ASP A 190 -1.81 7.22 14.69
CA ASP A 190 -2.40 8.05 13.64
C ASP A 190 -1.78 9.43 13.81
N LEU A 191 -0.91 9.85 12.89
CA LEU A 191 -0.02 11.01 13.08
C LEU A 191 -0.11 11.94 11.88
N THR A 192 -0.54 13.18 12.09
CA THR A 192 -0.65 14.16 11.01
C THR A 192 0.51 15.15 11.05
N TYR A 193 1.13 15.37 9.89
CA TYR A 193 2.17 16.38 9.66
C TYR A 193 1.77 17.27 8.49
N SER A 194 1.52 18.53 8.78
CA SER A 194 1.28 19.57 7.78
C SER A 194 2.52 19.81 6.92
N ARG A 195 2.32 20.37 5.73
CA ARG A 195 3.42 20.82 4.85
C ARG A 195 4.39 21.75 5.57
N ALA A 196 3.85 22.66 6.40
CA ALA A 196 4.65 23.60 7.17
C ALA A 196 5.59 22.88 8.15
N THR A 197 5.12 21.82 8.80
CA THR A 197 5.92 20.99 9.69
C THR A 197 6.92 20.15 8.92
N LEU A 198 6.53 19.48 7.83
CA LEU A 198 7.43 18.70 6.97
C LEU A 198 8.61 19.52 6.43
N ASN A 199 8.39 20.79 6.11
CA ASN A 199 9.43 21.69 5.63
C ASN A 199 10.42 22.12 6.72
N LYS A 200 10.03 22.05 8.00
CA LYS A 200 10.91 22.34 9.15
C LYS A 200 11.76 21.14 9.58
N ILE A 201 11.35 19.92 9.22
CA ILE A 201 12.08 18.71 9.61
C ILE A 201 13.41 18.63 8.86
N ASN A 202 14.51 18.59 9.62
CA ASN A 202 15.80 18.15 9.13
C ASN A 202 15.85 16.62 9.16
N PHE A 203 15.57 15.97 8.03
CA PHE A 203 15.50 14.51 7.95
C PHE A 203 16.85 13.81 8.17
N ASP A 204 17.97 14.52 8.07
CA ASP A 204 19.31 13.96 8.35
C ASP A 204 19.67 14.04 9.85
N GLY A 205 18.95 14.84 10.63
CA GLY A 205 19.24 15.08 12.05
C GLY A 205 18.07 14.77 13.01
N VAL A 206 16.85 14.58 12.50
CA VAL A 206 15.69 14.25 13.34
C VAL A 206 15.88 12.88 13.98
N THR A 207 15.55 12.77 15.27
CA THR A 207 15.69 11.52 16.01
C THR A 207 14.37 10.78 16.11
N LYS A 208 14.45 9.46 16.26
CA LYS A 208 13.29 8.61 16.57
C LYS A 208 12.54 9.07 17.82
N ASN A 209 13.20 9.68 18.80
CA ASN A 209 12.56 10.13 20.03
C ASN A 209 11.73 11.41 19.85
N SER A 210 12.05 12.24 18.85
CA SER A 210 11.38 13.51 18.62
C SER A 210 10.32 13.45 17.53
N ILE A 211 10.39 12.49 16.61
CA ILE A 211 9.55 12.51 15.40
C ILE A 211 8.06 12.54 15.72
N TRP A 212 7.60 11.75 16.68
CA TRP A 212 6.19 11.74 17.07
C TRP A 212 5.79 12.97 17.90
N GLU A 213 6.72 13.59 18.62
CA GLU A 213 6.44 14.79 19.44
C GLU A 213 6.19 16.04 18.60
N ILE A 214 6.75 16.09 17.40
CA ILE A 214 6.60 17.23 16.48
C ILE A 214 5.41 17.08 15.52
N ARG A 215 4.57 16.05 15.71
CA ARG A 215 3.30 15.90 14.97
C ARG A 215 2.38 17.09 15.25
N ASP A 216 1.60 17.50 14.26
CA ASP A 216 0.63 18.59 14.44
C ASP A 216 -0.62 18.10 15.17
N SER A 217 -1.03 16.85 14.92
CA SER A 217 -2.19 16.22 15.57
C SER A 217 -2.15 14.70 15.44
N GLY A 218 -3.14 14.05 16.04
CA GLY A 218 -3.36 12.61 15.94
C GLY A 218 -3.32 11.89 17.28
N SER A 219 -3.26 10.56 17.26
CA SER A 219 -3.33 9.70 18.42
C SER A 219 -2.21 8.65 18.45
N ILE A 220 -1.80 8.28 19.66
CA ILE A 220 -0.83 7.21 19.93
C ILE A 220 -1.45 6.38 21.04
N LEU A 221 -1.65 5.08 20.81
CA LEU A 221 -2.15 4.18 21.84
C LEU A 221 -1.19 4.16 23.04
N PRO A 222 -1.68 4.02 24.29
CA PRO A 222 -0.84 4.06 25.49
C PRO A 222 0.36 3.10 25.44
N ALA A 223 0.16 1.91 24.89
CA ALA A 223 1.22 0.92 24.71
C ALA A 223 2.38 1.42 23.83
N PHE A 224 2.15 2.41 22.97
CA PHE A 224 3.11 3.00 22.04
C PHE A 224 3.64 4.37 22.49
N GLN A 225 3.20 4.90 23.62
CA GLN A 225 3.69 6.20 24.10
C GLN A 225 5.22 6.15 24.36
N PRO A 226 5.94 7.27 24.10
CA PRO A 226 7.38 7.37 24.25
C PRO A 226 7.87 7.28 25.70
#